data_AF-A0A7Y2DDC9-F1
#
_entry.id   AF-A0A7Y2DDC9-F1
#
_cell.length_a   1.000
_cell.length_b   1.000
_cell.length_c   1.000
_cell.angle_alpha   90.00
_cell.angle_beta   90.00
_cell.angle_gamma   90.00
#
_symmetry.space_group_name_H-M   'P 1'
#
loop_
_entity.id
_entity.type
_entity.pdbx_description
1 polymer ?
#
loop_
_entity_poly.entity_id
_entity_poly.type
_entity_poly.pdbx_seq_one_letter_code
_entity_poly.pdbx_strand_id
1 'polypeptide(L)'
;MKAHATLKNVDSDACKPIILRNLSRILDIRIIDIDTENGILHFFYYGRKALEQVKNELGRIGYPVQNCHEESPRTKESITRRNFDNAPISISRARGSYFVRGR
;
A
#
# COMPACT_ATOMS: atom_id res chain seq x y z
N MET A 1 -9.36 4.52 6.73
CA MET A 1 -8.63 3.54 5.90
C MET A 1 -7.75 2.70 6.83
N LYS A 2 -7.41 1.47 6.44
CA LYS A 2 -6.51 0.62 7.23
C LYS A 2 -5.16 0.55 6.52
N ALA A 3 -4.07 0.57 7.26
CA ALA A 3 -2.74 0.36 6.71
C ALA A 3 -1.95 -0.61 7.58
N HIS A 4 -1.03 -1.31 6.92
CA HIS A 4 0.06 -2.01 7.57
C HIS A 4 1.38 -1.40 7.13
N ALA A 5 2.19 -0.99 8.10
CA ALA A 5 3.48 -0.37 7.89
C ALA A 5 4.59 -1.25 8.47
N THR A 6 5.64 -1.48 7.70
CA THR A 6 6.85 -2.14 8.19
C THR A 6 7.82 -1.07 8.68
N LEU A 7 8.27 -1.21 9.91
CA LEU A 7 9.16 -0.30 10.62
C LEU A 7 10.58 -0.86 10.63
N LYS A 8 11.57 0.03 10.64
CA LYS A 8 12.98 -0.31 10.88
C LYS A 8 13.35 -0.07 12.34
N ASN A 9 14.38 -0.77 12.84
CA ASN A 9 14.95 -0.63 14.19
C ASN A 9 13.97 -0.97 15.32
N VAL A 10 13.02 -1.87 15.07
CA VAL A 10 12.11 -2.38 16.09
C VAL A 10 12.67 -3.72 16.56
N ASP A 11 13.62 -3.66 17.47
CA ASP A 11 14.40 -4.83 17.91
C ASP A 11 13.99 -5.32 19.31
N SER A 12 13.10 -4.59 20.00
CA SER A 12 12.73 -4.89 21.38
C SER A 12 11.31 -4.42 21.73
N ASP A 13 10.67 -5.10 22.68
CA ASP A 13 9.34 -4.74 23.20
C ASP A 13 9.33 -3.34 23.84
N ALA A 14 10.49 -2.88 24.33
CA ALA A 14 10.69 -1.53 24.86
C ALA A 14 10.33 -0.41 23.86
N CYS A 15 10.32 -0.69 22.56
CA CYS A 15 9.95 0.27 21.52
C CYS A 15 8.42 0.50 21.45
N LYS A 16 7.59 -0.49 21.81
CA LYS A 16 6.12 -0.40 21.75
C LYS A 16 5.55 0.81 22.49
N PRO A 17 5.87 1.05 23.78
CA PRO A 17 5.30 2.19 24.50
C PRO A 17 5.74 3.54 23.93
N ILE A 18 6.95 3.63 23.35
CA ILE A 18 7.46 4.84 22.72
C ILE A 18 6.66 5.15 21.45
N ILE A 19 6.47 4.15 20.60
CA ILE A 19 5.70 4.27 19.36
C ILE A 19 4.24 4.61 19.67
N LEU A 20 3.60 3.87 20.58
CA LEU A 20 2.21 4.11 21.00
C LEU A 20 2.02 5.53 21.53
N ARG A 21 2.89 5.99 22.43
CA ARG A 21 2.79 7.32 23.05
C ARG A 21 2.88 8.44 22.02
N ASN A 22 3.77 8.34 21.04
CA ASN A 22 3.95 9.39 20.04
C ASN A 22 2.80 9.38 19.02
N LEU A 23 2.44 8.20 18.52
CA LEU A 23 1.35 8.05 17.56
C LEU A 23 -0.02 8.38 18.15
N SER A 24 -0.24 8.13 19.44
CA SER A 24 -1.49 8.53 20.13
C SER A 24 -1.74 10.04 20.14
N ARG A 25 -0.74 10.87 19.82
CA ARG A 25 -0.90 12.34 19.71
C ARG A 25 -1.53 12.77 18.38
N ILE A 26 -1.52 11.89 17.38
CA ILE A 26 -2.12 12.15 16.08
C ILE A 26 -3.61 11.79 16.19
N LEU A 27 -4.48 12.81 16.19
CA LEU A 27 -5.93 12.66 16.40
C LEU A 27 -6.61 11.75 15.37
N ASP A 28 -6.13 11.79 14.13
CA ASP A 28 -6.73 11.09 12.99
C ASP A 28 -6.24 9.65 12.80
N ILE A 29 -5.57 9.06 13.79
CA ILE A 29 -5.13 7.66 13.73
C ILE A 29 -5.60 6.84 14.92
N ARG A 30 -5.73 5.54 14.70
CA ARG A 30 -6.05 4.55 15.73
C ARG A 30 -5.18 3.33 15.52
N ILE A 31 -4.29 3.06 16.47
CA ILE A 31 -3.45 1.87 16.43
C ILE A 31 -4.31 0.65 16.75
N ILE A 32 -4.12 -0.40 15.96
CA ILE A 32 -4.77 -1.70 16.12
C ILE A 32 -3.82 -2.62 16.88
N ASP A 33 -2.59 -2.75 16.37
CA ASP A 33 -1.62 -3.69 16.88
C ASP A 33 -0.19 -3.29 16.47
N ILE A 34 0.80 -3.69 17.27
CA ILE A 34 2.23 -3.51 16.99
C ILE A 34 2.93 -4.85 17.19
N ASP A 35 3.34 -5.45 16.09
CA ASP A 35 4.15 -6.66 16.06
C ASP A 35 5.63 -6.27 16.06
N THR A 36 6.29 -6.46 17.20
CA THR A 36 7.72 -6.14 17.35
C THR A 36 8.63 -7.22 16.79
N GLU A 37 8.15 -8.45 16.61
CA GLU A 37 8.97 -9.56 16.12
C GLU A 37 9.26 -9.41 14.62
N ASN A 38 8.27 -8.92 13.87
CA ASN A 38 8.33 -8.65 12.44
C ASN A 38 8.49 -7.16 12.13
N GLY A 39 8.40 -6.29 13.15
CA GLY A 39 8.44 -4.84 13.00
C GLY A 39 7.25 -4.29 12.22
N ILE A 40 6.05 -4.83 12.42
CA ILE A 40 4.84 -4.46 11.69
C ILE A 40 3.92 -3.63 12.59
N LEU A 41 3.43 -2.50 12.06
CA LEU A 41 2.47 -1.62 12.70
C LEU A 41 1.14 -1.66 11.94
N HIS A 42 0.08 -2.06 12.62
CA HIS A 42 -1.28 -2.04 12.10
C HIS A 42 -2.07 -0.87 12.69
N PHE A 43 -2.61 -0.01 11.82
CA PHE A 43 -3.37 1.16 12.27
C PHE A 43 -4.44 1.57 11.26
N PHE A 44 -5.48 2.21 11.80
CA PHE A 44 -6.43 2.98 11.03
C PHE A 44 -6.00 4.44 10.97
N TYR A 45 -6.35 5.11 9.88
CA TYR A 45 -6.09 6.53 9.69
C TYR A 45 -7.22 7.19 8.91
N TYR A 46 -7.42 8.48 9.15
CA TYR A 46 -8.42 9.31 8.51
C TYR A 46 -7.75 10.30 7.53
N GLY A 47 -7.65 9.88 6.27
CA GLY A 47 -7.12 10.70 5.18
C GLY A 47 -5.59 10.70 5.03
N ARG A 48 -5.10 11.17 3.89
CA ARG A 48 -3.66 11.08 3.54
C ARG A 48 -2.75 11.88 4.47
N LYS A 49 -3.22 13.03 4.98
CA LYS A 49 -2.45 13.85 5.93
C LYS A 49 -2.06 13.08 7.19
N ALA A 50 -2.98 12.26 7.72
CA ALA A 50 -2.72 11.43 8.89
C ALA A 50 -1.61 10.40 8.61
N LEU A 51 -1.61 9.79 7.42
CA LEU A 51 -0.57 8.84 7.01
C LEU A 51 0.82 9.52 6.89
N GLU A 52 0.87 10.74 6.33
CA GLU A 52 2.11 11.52 6.24
C GLU A 52 2.64 11.91 7.63
N GLN A 53 1.76 12.30 8.55
CA GLN A 53 2.12 12.59 9.94
C GLN A 53 2.71 11.38 10.64
N VAL A 54 2.12 10.19 10.44
CA VAL A 54 2.65 8.93 10.98
C VAL A 54 4.07 8.67 10.49
N LYS A 55 4.30 8.77 9.18
CA LYS A 55 5.64 8.58 8.59
C LYS A 55 6.67 9.55 9.16
N ASN A 56 6.30 10.82 9.31
CA ASN A 56 7.17 11.85 9.84
C ASN A 56 7.49 11.62 11.32
N GLU A 57 6.48 11.34 12.15
CA GLU A 57 6.68 11.13 13.58
C GLU A 57 7.51 9.88 13.86
N LEU A 58 7.23 8.78 13.16
CA LEU A 58 8.01 7.55 13.23
C LEU A 58 9.48 7.76 12.82
N GLY A 59 9.72 8.56 11.77
CA GLY A 59 11.07 8.95 11.37
C GLY A 59 11.80 9.76 12.44
N ARG A 60 11.09 10.67 13.13
CA ARG A 60 11.67 11.51 14.20
C ARG A 60 12.09 10.73 15.44
N ILE A 61 11.33 9.69 15.80
CA ILE A 61 11.62 8.86 16.97
C ILE A 61 12.61 7.72 16.66
N GLY A 62 13.10 7.60 15.43
CA GLY A 62 14.12 6.62 15.04
C GLY A 62 13.58 5.29 14.52
N TYR A 63 12.27 5.18 14.28
CA TYR A 63 11.60 3.98 13.74
C TYR A 63 11.02 4.26 12.34
N PRO A 64 11.83 4.61 11.32
CA PRO A 64 11.31 5.02 10.03
C PRO A 64 10.51 3.90 9.34
N VAL A 65 9.45 4.30 8.62
CA VAL A 65 8.63 3.39 7.81
C VAL A 65 9.42 2.97 6.57
N GLN A 66 9.61 1.68 6.37
CA GLN A 66 10.21 1.11 5.15
C GLN A 66 9.18 0.89 4.05
N ASN A 67 8.07 0.23 4.39
CA ASN A 67 7.02 -0.08 3.44
C ASN A 67 5.67 0.19 4.09
N CYS A 68 4.72 0.71 3.32
CA CYS A 68 3.36 0.95 3.78
C CYS A 68 2.37 0.48 2.73
N HIS A 69 1.53 -0.46 3.11
CA HIS A 69 0.45 -0.95 2.27
C HIS A 69 -0.87 -0.45 2.84
N GLU A 70 -1.54 0.36 2.03
CA GLU A 70 -2.87 0.88 2.33
C GLU A 70 -3.89 -0.17 1.90
N GLU A 71 -4.60 -0.73 2.88
CA GLU A 71 -5.79 -1.54 2.61
C GLU A 71 -6.93 -0.56 2.30
N SER A 72 -7.05 -0.21 1.02
CA SER A 72 -8.26 0.44 0.54
C SER A 72 -9.42 -0.57 0.61
N PRO A 73 -10.65 -0.13 0.96
CA PRO A 73 -11.80 -0.97 0.74
C PRO A 73 -11.84 -1.26 -0.76
N ARG A 74 -11.69 -2.53 -1.14
CA ARG A 74 -11.72 -2.97 -2.55
C ARG A 74 -12.99 -2.43 -3.22
N THR A 75 -12.89 -1.34 -3.97
CA THR A 75 -13.57 -1.28 -5.25
C THR A 75 -12.75 -2.18 -6.16
N LYS A 76 -13.37 -3.24 -6.66
CA LYS A 76 -12.76 -4.14 -7.63
C LYS A 76 -12.39 -3.29 -8.84
N GLU A 77 -11.10 -2.98 -9.06
CA GLU A 77 -10.45 -2.74 -10.36
C GLU A 77 -9.12 -2.01 -10.19
N SER A 78 -8.04 -2.71 -10.52
CA SER A 78 -6.87 -2.19 -11.27
C SER A 78 -5.96 -3.38 -11.56
N ILE A 79 -6.23 -4.04 -12.68
CA ILE A 79 -5.30 -4.96 -13.32
C ILE A 79 -4.01 -4.18 -13.60
N THR A 80 -2.93 -4.54 -12.92
CA THR A 80 -1.59 -4.03 -13.19
C THR A 80 -1.19 -4.38 -14.63
N ARG A 81 -1.07 -3.37 -15.49
CA ARG A 81 -0.31 -3.49 -16.75
C ARG A 81 1.16 -3.75 -16.37
N ARG A 82 1.63 -4.99 -16.50
CA ARG A 82 3.06 -5.28 -16.63
C ARG A 82 3.36 -5.47 -18.11
N ASN A 83 4.14 -4.53 -18.66
CA ASN A 83 4.83 -4.66 -19.94
C ASN A 83 5.58 -5.99 -20.00
N PHE A 84 5.27 -6.81 -20.99
CA PHE A 84 6.22 -7.80 -21.51
C PHE A 84 6.62 -7.32 -22.91
N ASP A 85 7.86 -6.87 -22.98
CA ASP A 85 8.58 -6.50 -24.20
C ASP A 85 8.79 -7.76 -25.06
N ASN A 86 8.69 -7.58 -26.38
CA ASN A 86 9.23 -8.42 -27.47
C ASN A 86 8.55 -9.76 -27.85
N ALA A 87 7.71 -9.70 -28.90
CA ALA A 87 7.64 -10.74 -29.94
C ALA A 87 7.29 -10.09 -31.30
N PRO A 88 8.04 -10.36 -32.39
CA PRO A 88 7.79 -9.74 -33.68
C PRO A 88 6.51 -10.26 -34.33
N ILE A 89 5.62 -9.34 -34.69
CA ILE A 89 4.36 -9.59 -35.38
C ILE A 89 4.67 -10.05 -36.81
N SER A 90 4.49 -11.34 -37.09
CA SER A 90 4.37 -11.86 -38.45
C SER A 90 2.93 -12.32 -38.65
N ILE A 91 2.02 -11.43 -39.06
CA ILE A 91 0.65 -11.80 -39.40
C ILE A 91 0.42 -11.55 -40.90
N SER A 92 0.45 -12.65 -41.65
CA SER A 92 -0.04 -12.80 -43.00
C SER A 92 -1.55 -12.47 -43.05
N ARG A 93 -1.93 -11.48 -43.86
CA ARG A 93 -3.34 -11.09 -44.08
C ARG A 93 -4.10 -12.20 -44.83
N ALA A 94 -4.99 -12.92 -44.15
CA ALA A 94 -6.07 -13.67 -44.79
C ALA A 94 -7.27 -12.74 -45.00
N ARG A 95 -7.67 -12.56 -46.26
CA ARG A 95 -8.88 -11.83 -46.67
C ARG A 95 -10.12 -12.70 -46.38
N GLY A 96 -11.13 -12.13 -45.74
CA GLY A 96 -12.44 -12.76 -45.54
C GLY A 96 -13.53 -11.72 -45.33
N SER A 97 -14.01 -11.14 -46.43
CA SER A 97 -15.11 -10.19 -46.47
C SER A 97 -16.44 -10.93 -46.68
N TYR A 98 -17.31 -10.96 -45.67
CA TYR A 98 -18.72 -11.28 -45.84
C TYR A 98 -19.54 -10.01 -45.63
N PHE A 99 -19.92 -9.37 -46.73
CA PHE A 99 -20.98 -8.38 -46.74
C PHE A 99 -22.33 -9.10 -46.86
N VAL A 100 -23.15 -8.93 -45.84
CA VAL A 100 -24.58 -9.25 -45.85
C VAL A 100 -25.30 -8.09 -46.54
N ARG A 101 -26.05 -8.35 -47.63
CA ARG A 101 -26.94 -7.36 -48.23
C ARG A 101 -28.36 -7.94 -48.26
N GLY A 102 -29.24 -7.34 -47.48
CA GLY A 102 -30.68 -7.59 -47.50
C GLY A 102 -31.42 -6.50 -48.29
N ARG A 103 -32.58 -6.93 -48.79
CA ARG A 103 -33.62 -6.24 -49.58
C ARG A 103 -33.33 -6.04 -51.06
#